data_AF-A0A7X7XG61-F1
#
_entry.id   AF-A0A7X7XG61-F1
#
_cell.length_a   1.000
_cell.length_b   1.000
_cell.length_c   1.000
_cell.angle_alpha   90.00
_cell.angle_beta   90.00
_cell.angle_gamma   90.00
#
_symmetry.space_group_name_H-M   'P 1'
#
loop_
_entity.id
_entity.type
_entity.pdbx_description
1 polymer ?
#
loop_
_entity_poly.entity_id
_entity_poly.type
_entity_poly.pdbx_seq_one_letter_code
_entity_poly.pdbx_strand_id
1 'polypeptide(L)'
;MRRRRHPALLGPLHHQVLSGRAALSAVRRGNRLPLSLGDCLQEARRVRSRRDGSVPHRGGRRPGLCLEERSAAVGLKRIVTRVFGDDSFVTTKLDAAIGWSRKYSLFMYPFVTACCGMEYMSVSSSHYDLDRFGAAFPRFSPRQADVLIVVGTISHKIAPVLTRVYEQMTEPKWVIAFGVCTCTGGFYDNYATVQGIDTLIPVDIYIPGCPPRPETVIQGIMMLQEKIQKQRQEY
;
A
#
# COMPACT_ATOMS: atom_id res chain seq x y z
N MET A 1 2.16 -34.92 -42.80
CA MET A 1 3.48 -35.47 -42.41
C MET A 1 3.62 -35.43 -40.89
N ARG A 2 3.52 -36.59 -40.22
CA ARG A 2 3.84 -36.75 -38.79
C ARG A 2 5.37 -36.75 -38.62
N ARG A 3 5.89 -36.01 -37.64
CA ARG A 3 7.21 -36.31 -37.04
C ARG A 3 7.08 -36.40 -35.52
N ARG A 4 7.18 -37.64 -35.03
CA ARG A 4 7.50 -37.98 -33.64
C ARG A 4 8.98 -37.63 -33.38
N ARG A 5 9.32 -37.10 -32.20
CA ARG A 5 10.67 -37.18 -31.62
C ARG A 5 10.58 -37.42 -30.11
N HIS A 6 11.36 -38.40 -29.66
CA HIS A 6 11.55 -38.87 -28.28
C HIS A 6 12.18 -37.79 -27.37
N PRO A 7 12.03 -37.90 -26.03
CA PRO A 7 12.69 -37.01 -25.08
C PRO A 7 14.15 -37.44 -24.87
N ALA A 8 15.08 -36.50 -24.94
CA ALA A 8 16.49 -36.71 -24.58
C ALA A 8 16.74 -36.14 -23.18
N LEU A 9 17.09 -37.04 -22.26
CA LEU A 9 17.64 -36.76 -20.93
C LEU A 9 19.07 -36.19 -21.08
N LEU A 10 19.32 -34.97 -20.59
CA LEU A 10 20.67 -34.43 -20.44
C LEU A 10 20.75 -33.62 -19.13
N GLY A 11 21.70 -34.00 -18.29
CA GLY A 11 21.87 -33.57 -16.90
C GLY A 11 22.43 -32.15 -16.69
N PRO A 12 22.70 -31.77 -15.42
CA PRO A 12 22.93 -30.38 -15.04
C PRO A 12 24.33 -29.87 -15.42
N LEU A 13 24.36 -28.70 -16.06
CA LEU A 13 25.56 -27.97 -16.44
C LEU A 13 26.20 -27.30 -15.20
N HIS A 14 27.33 -27.84 -14.76
CA HIS A 14 28.28 -27.20 -13.84
C HIS A 14 29.25 -26.32 -14.65
N HIS A 15 29.18 -24.98 -14.60
CA HIS A 15 30.32 -24.03 -14.46
C HIS A 15 30.03 -22.57 -14.91
N GLN A 16 30.48 -21.62 -14.08
CA GLN A 16 30.94 -20.26 -14.39
C GLN A 16 29.98 -19.23 -15.01
N VAL A 17 29.50 -18.30 -14.15
CA VAL A 17 29.37 -16.89 -14.54
C VAL A 17 29.82 -16.02 -13.37
N LEU A 18 31.00 -15.41 -13.51
CA LEU A 18 31.25 -13.98 -13.31
C LEU A 18 32.75 -13.71 -13.52
N SER A 19 33.07 -13.10 -14.67
CA SER A 19 34.36 -12.53 -15.00
C SER A 19 34.52 -11.18 -14.29
N GLY A 20 35.19 -11.15 -13.15
CA GLY A 20 35.42 -9.90 -12.44
C GLY A 20 36.26 -10.07 -11.19
N ARG A 21 37.59 -10.17 -11.36
CA ARG A 21 38.54 -10.14 -10.25
C ARG A 21 38.77 -8.69 -9.83
N ALA A 22 38.00 -8.19 -8.86
CA ALA A 22 38.42 -7.02 -8.09
C ALA A 22 39.34 -7.50 -6.96
N ALA A 23 40.58 -7.01 -6.93
CA ALA A 23 41.55 -7.34 -5.91
C ALA A 23 41.19 -6.66 -4.58
N LEU A 24 40.66 -7.40 -3.62
CA LEU A 24 40.47 -6.93 -2.24
C LEU A 24 41.82 -6.99 -1.49
N SER A 25 42.62 -5.93 -1.59
CA SER A 25 43.92 -5.81 -0.89
C SER A 25 43.81 -5.45 0.60
N ALA A 26 42.62 -5.54 1.21
CA ALA A 26 42.37 -5.11 2.58
C ALA A 26 41.80 -6.20 3.51
N VAL A 27 42.09 -7.49 3.28
CA VAL A 27 41.69 -8.56 4.21
C VAL A 27 42.92 -9.16 4.87
N ARG A 28 43.13 -8.84 6.16
CA ARG A 28 44.13 -9.49 7.01
C ARG A 28 43.89 -10.99 7.05
N ARG A 29 44.95 -11.77 6.74
CA ARG A 29 45.05 -13.21 6.97
C ARG A 29 44.83 -13.48 8.47
N GLY A 30 43.67 -14.03 8.84
CA GLY A 30 43.40 -14.34 10.23
C GLY A 30 42.00 -14.85 10.56
N ASN A 31 40.98 -14.46 9.79
CA ASN A 31 39.62 -14.92 10.06
C ASN A 31 39.09 -15.77 8.90
N ARG A 32 38.81 -17.05 9.19
CA ARG A 32 38.14 -17.98 8.28
C ARG A 32 36.77 -17.40 7.92
N LEU A 33 36.59 -16.99 6.66
CA LEU A 33 35.27 -16.74 6.10
C LEU A 33 34.59 -18.11 5.89
N PRO A 34 33.40 -18.35 6.45
CA PRO A 34 32.63 -19.54 6.12
C PRO A 34 31.99 -19.28 4.74
N LEU A 35 32.61 -19.81 3.68
CA LEU A 35 31.91 -19.98 2.41
C LEU A 35 31.02 -21.21 2.54
N SER A 36 29.71 -21.03 2.49
CA SER A 36 28.75 -22.14 2.42
C SER A 36 28.82 -22.74 1.02
N LEU A 37 29.77 -23.64 0.79
CA LEU A 37 29.66 -24.65 -0.25
C LEU A 37 28.61 -25.65 0.23
N GLY A 38 27.57 -25.83 -0.57
CA GLY A 38 26.34 -26.52 -0.20
C GLY A 38 26.59 -27.93 0.35
N ASP A 39 26.14 -28.12 1.58
CA ASP A 39 25.79 -29.41 2.16
C ASP A 39 24.46 -29.23 2.90
N CYS A 40 23.65 -30.30 2.91
CA CYS A 40 22.25 -30.36 3.33
C CYS A 40 21.85 -29.39 4.47
N LEU A 41 20.76 -28.64 4.25
CA LEU A 41 20.11 -27.81 5.26
C LEU A 41 19.77 -28.63 6.51
N GLN A 42 20.54 -28.46 7.58
CA GLN A 42 20.11 -28.86 8.92
C GLN A 42 19.01 -27.92 9.39
N GLU A 43 17.96 -28.49 9.99
CA GLU A 43 16.86 -27.76 10.59
C GLU A 43 17.35 -26.66 11.55
N ALA A 44 16.77 -25.47 11.40
CA ALA A 44 17.13 -24.30 12.17
C ALA A 44 16.88 -24.51 13.67
N ARG A 45 17.95 -24.78 14.42
CA ARG A 45 17.94 -24.80 15.89
C ARG A 45 17.84 -23.37 16.41
N ARG A 46 16.78 -23.05 17.17
CA ARG A 46 16.60 -21.72 17.79
C ARG A 46 17.75 -21.39 18.74
N VAL A 47 18.59 -20.42 18.36
CA VAL A 47 19.57 -19.80 19.25
C VAL A 47 18.87 -18.72 20.07
N ARG A 48 18.72 -18.94 21.38
CA ARG A 48 18.27 -17.91 22.32
C ARG A 48 19.42 -16.95 22.62
N SER A 49 19.26 -15.68 22.24
CA SER A 49 20.08 -14.59 22.75
C SER A 49 19.77 -14.38 24.24
N ARG A 50 20.75 -14.67 25.11
CA ARG A 50 20.74 -14.18 26.49
C ARG A 50 21.10 -12.69 26.46
N ARG A 51 20.11 -11.83 26.67
CA ARG A 51 20.31 -10.48 27.19
C ARG A 51 19.47 -10.36 28.44
N ASP A 52 20.15 -10.32 29.57
CA ASP A 52 19.55 -10.11 30.88
C ASP A 52 19.06 -8.65 30.97
N GLY A 53 17.73 -8.50 30.88
CA GLY A 53 16.99 -7.39 31.45
C GLY A 53 15.94 -8.02 32.36
N SER A 54 16.22 -8.05 33.65
CA SER A 54 15.33 -8.59 34.68
C SER A 54 14.08 -7.74 34.84
N VAL A 55 12.97 -8.17 34.22
CA VAL A 55 11.63 -7.68 34.54
C VAL A 55 10.91 -8.75 35.36
N PRO A 56 10.44 -8.47 36.58
CA PRO A 56 9.79 -9.48 37.42
C PRO A 56 8.52 -10.00 36.75
N HIS A 57 8.42 -11.33 36.60
CA HIS A 57 7.20 -11.99 36.16
C HIS A 57 6.22 -12.08 37.34
N ARG A 58 5.29 -11.11 37.46
CA ARG A 58 4.08 -11.33 38.28
C ARG A 58 3.13 -12.22 37.49
N GLY A 59 2.89 -13.42 38.02
CA GLY A 59 1.83 -14.31 37.58
C GLY A 59 0.47 -13.68 37.82
N GLY A 60 -0.02 -12.94 36.84
CA GLY A 60 -1.39 -12.45 36.76
C GLY A 60 -2.03 -12.99 35.50
N ARG A 61 -3.22 -13.58 35.64
CA ARG A 61 -4.09 -14.02 34.53
C ARG A 61 -4.03 -13.01 33.39
N ARG A 62 -3.56 -13.44 32.21
CA ARG A 62 -3.71 -12.64 30.99
C ARG A 62 -5.22 -12.47 30.76
N PRO A 63 -5.78 -11.24 30.81
CA PRO A 63 -7.12 -11.05 30.31
C PRO A 63 -7.08 -11.40 28.83
N GLY A 64 -7.89 -12.37 28.42
CA GLY A 64 -8.13 -12.57 27.00
C GLY A 64 -8.68 -11.26 26.45
N LEU A 65 -7.89 -10.57 25.62
CA LEU A 65 -8.42 -9.56 24.73
C LEU A 65 -9.26 -10.32 23.70
N CYS A 66 -10.52 -10.57 24.05
CA CYS A 66 -11.56 -10.73 23.07
C CYS A 66 -11.66 -9.36 22.39
N LEU A 67 -11.06 -9.25 21.20
CA LEU A 67 -11.40 -8.17 20.28
C LEU A 67 -12.88 -8.39 19.98
N GLU A 68 -13.74 -7.64 20.68
CA GLU A 68 -15.11 -7.51 20.21
C GLU A 68 -15.04 -6.92 18.81
N GLU A 69 -15.46 -7.71 17.83
CA GLU A 69 -15.91 -7.23 16.52
C GLU A 69 -17.19 -6.40 16.69
N ARG A 70 -17.17 -5.40 17.58
CA ARG A 70 -18.12 -4.30 17.56
C ARG A 70 -17.42 -3.14 16.87
N SER A 71 -17.31 -3.27 15.55
CA SER A 71 -17.22 -2.10 14.68
C SER A 71 -18.25 -1.09 15.19
N ALA A 72 -17.81 0.12 15.54
CA ALA A 72 -18.70 1.22 15.94
C ALA A 72 -19.85 1.43 14.95
N ALA A 73 -19.66 0.97 13.70
CA ALA A 73 -20.67 0.85 12.67
C ALA A 73 -21.97 0.14 13.11
N VAL A 74 -21.87 -0.96 13.86
CA VAL A 74 -23.07 -1.72 14.28
C VAL A 74 -23.85 -0.98 15.37
N GLY A 75 -23.18 -0.13 16.16
CA GLY A 75 -23.79 0.64 17.24
C GLY A 75 -24.70 1.74 16.74
N LEU A 76 -24.22 2.55 15.79
CA LEU A 76 -25.00 3.67 15.26
C LEU A 76 -26.15 3.19 14.40
N LYS A 77 -25.92 2.21 13.51
CA LYS A 77 -26.96 1.60 12.68
C LYS A 77 -28.12 1.05 13.51
N ARG A 78 -27.81 0.35 14.61
CA ARG A 78 -28.82 -0.29 15.48
C ARG A 78 -29.56 0.71 16.39
N ILE A 79 -28.94 1.85 16.72
CA ILE A 79 -29.62 2.95 17.43
C ILE A 79 -30.52 3.71 16.45
N VAL A 80 -30.03 4.06 15.26
CA VAL A 80 -30.80 4.79 14.25
C VAL A 80 -32.02 3.98 13.81
N THR A 81 -31.88 2.69 13.49
CA THR A 81 -33.02 1.83 13.11
C THR A 81 -34.01 1.58 14.24
N ARG A 82 -33.57 1.64 15.52
CA ARG A 82 -34.48 1.47 16.68
C ARG A 82 -35.22 2.75 17.06
N VAL A 83 -34.65 3.91 16.78
CA VAL A 83 -35.22 5.22 17.15
C VAL A 83 -36.04 5.82 15.99
N PHE A 84 -35.65 5.56 14.74
CA PHE A 84 -36.28 6.08 13.54
C PHE A 84 -36.61 4.91 12.60
N GLY A 85 -37.76 4.27 12.80
CA GLY A 85 -38.24 3.24 11.88
C GLY A 85 -38.42 3.83 10.47
N ASP A 86 -38.00 3.08 9.43
CA ASP A 86 -38.22 3.19 7.98
C ASP A 86 -38.49 4.57 7.32
N ASP A 87 -38.11 5.69 7.93
CA ASP A 87 -38.22 7.02 7.36
C ASP A 87 -37.01 7.26 6.44
N SER A 88 -37.12 6.69 5.25
CA SER A 88 -36.21 6.83 4.09
C SER A 88 -35.69 8.25 3.84
N PHE A 89 -36.43 9.28 4.26
CA PHE A 89 -36.03 10.69 4.14
C PHE A 89 -34.96 11.11 5.17
N VAL A 90 -35.06 10.64 6.41
CA VAL A 90 -34.10 10.97 7.47
C VAL A 90 -32.78 10.26 7.22
N THR A 91 -32.83 8.98 6.80
CA THR A 91 -31.64 8.22 6.41
C THR A 91 -30.91 8.87 5.22
N THR A 92 -31.66 9.31 4.20
CA THR A 92 -31.06 10.01 3.05
C THR A 92 -30.38 11.33 3.44
N LYS A 93 -30.98 12.11 4.35
CA LYS A 93 -30.37 13.36 4.84
C LYS A 93 -29.12 13.12 5.67
N LEU A 94 -29.10 12.08 6.50
CA LEU A 94 -27.92 11.68 7.27
C LEU A 94 -26.79 11.20 6.35
N ASP A 95 -27.12 10.37 5.36
CA ASP A 95 -26.17 9.94 4.32
C ASP A 95 -25.56 11.13 3.58
N ALA A 96 -26.39 12.10 3.20
CA ALA A 96 -25.93 13.31 2.53
C ALA A 96 -25.00 14.16 3.42
N ALA A 97 -25.30 14.27 4.72
CA ALA A 97 -24.47 15.01 5.68
C ALA A 97 -23.12 14.32 5.93
N ILE A 98 -23.11 12.99 6.07
CA ILE A 98 -21.86 12.21 6.24
C ILE A 98 -21.04 12.21 4.94
N GLY A 99 -21.69 12.11 3.78
CA GLY A 99 -21.02 12.22 2.48
C GLY A 99 -20.37 13.60 2.29
N TRP A 100 -21.07 14.66 2.70
CA TRP A 100 -20.55 16.03 2.67
C TRP A 100 -19.34 16.19 3.58
N SER A 101 -19.37 15.68 4.80
CA SER A 101 -18.25 15.79 5.74
C SER A 101 -17.01 15.02 5.24
N ARG A 102 -17.19 13.80 4.72
CA ARG A 102 -16.10 12.99 4.15
C ARG A 102 -15.50 13.63 2.89
N LYS A 103 -16.32 14.24 2.04
CA LYS A 103 -15.88 14.90 0.80
C LYS A 103 -14.92 16.07 1.06
N TYR A 104 -15.14 16.87 2.10
CA TYR A 104 -14.34 18.07 2.42
C TYR A 104 -13.25 17.83 3.48
N SER A 105 -13.10 16.60 3.96
CA SER A 105 -12.07 16.22 4.95
C SER A 105 -11.28 15.01 4.46
N LEU A 106 -10.54 15.18 3.36
CA LEU A 106 -9.74 14.11 2.78
C LEU A 106 -8.31 14.16 3.34
N PHE A 107 -8.00 13.25 4.27
CA PHE A 107 -6.62 13.09 4.74
C PHE A 107 -5.86 12.16 3.79
N MET A 108 -4.97 12.75 2.99
CA MET A 108 -4.21 12.02 1.99
C MET A 108 -2.95 11.40 2.58
N TYR A 109 -2.60 10.21 2.13
CA TYR A 109 -1.31 9.56 2.33
C TYR A 109 -0.60 9.50 0.98
N PRO A 110 0.34 10.42 0.70
CA PRO A 110 1.08 10.41 -0.55
C PRO A 110 2.19 9.36 -0.51
N PHE A 111 2.00 8.25 -1.22
CA PHE A 111 3.03 7.24 -1.43
C PHE A 111 3.82 7.56 -2.70
N VAL A 112 4.82 8.44 -2.55
CA VAL A 112 5.64 8.93 -3.65
C VAL A 112 6.83 8.01 -3.93
N THR A 113 6.94 7.52 -5.16
CA THR A 113 8.02 6.61 -5.58
C THR A 113 8.81 7.06 -6.79
N ALA A 114 8.32 8.03 -7.58
CA ALA A 114 8.96 8.46 -8.82
C ALA A 114 8.68 9.93 -9.20
N CYS A 115 8.92 10.28 -10.47
CA CYS A 115 8.83 11.64 -11.02
C CYS A 115 7.46 12.33 -10.81
N CYS A 116 6.38 11.56 -10.76
CA CYS A 116 5.05 12.07 -10.43
C CYS A 116 4.98 12.78 -9.06
N GLY A 117 5.95 12.52 -8.17
CA GLY A 117 6.08 13.20 -6.89
C GLY A 117 6.27 14.71 -7.00
N MET A 118 7.06 15.18 -7.98
CA MET A 118 7.27 16.62 -8.19
C MET A 118 5.96 17.32 -8.56
N GLU A 119 5.13 16.61 -9.32
CA GLU A 119 3.83 17.10 -9.75
C GLU A 119 2.80 17.07 -8.62
N TYR A 120 2.85 16.05 -7.76
CA TYR A 120 2.09 16.08 -6.52
C TYR A 120 2.47 17.31 -5.66
N MET A 121 3.76 17.61 -5.55
CA MET A 121 4.24 18.79 -4.80
C MET A 121 3.80 20.12 -5.44
N SER A 122 3.77 20.20 -6.78
CA SER A 122 3.28 21.37 -7.50
C SER A 122 1.78 21.60 -7.27
N VAL A 123 0.99 20.52 -7.23
CA VAL A 123 -0.45 20.57 -6.94
C VAL A 123 -0.69 21.01 -5.49
N SER A 124 0.15 20.59 -4.53
CA SER A 124 0.08 21.05 -3.14
C SER A 124 0.66 22.46 -2.91
N SER A 125 1.25 23.08 -3.93
CA SER A 125 1.79 24.44 -3.83
C SER A 125 0.70 25.50 -4.02
N SER A 126 1.00 26.75 -3.65
CA SER A 126 0.06 27.87 -3.64
C SER A 126 -0.69 28.14 -4.95
N HIS A 127 -0.13 27.77 -6.10
CA HIS A 127 -0.77 28.00 -7.40
C HIS A 127 -2.03 27.14 -7.62
N TYR A 128 -2.00 25.88 -7.15
CA TYR A 128 -3.04 24.88 -7.41
C TYR A 128 -3.77 24.44 -6.14
N ASP A 129 -3.15 24.67 -4.98
CA ASP A 129 -3.65 24.54 -3.62
C ASP A 129 -4.75 23.48 -3.39
N LEU A 130 -4.33 22.30 -2.94
CA LEU A 130 -5.23 21.23 -2.52
C LEU A 130 -6.00 21.54 -1.23
N ASP A 131 -5.54 22.51 -0.41
CA ASP A 131 -6.24 22.90 0.83
C ASP A 131 -7.63 23.41 0.55
N ARG A 132 -7.78 24.17 -0.54
CA ARG A 132 -9.06 24.71 -0.98
C ARG A 132 -10.13 23.63 -1.17
N PHE A 133 -9.73 22.42 -1.51
CA PHE A 133 -10.64 21.30 -1.73
C PHE A 133 -10.79 20.40 -0.50
N GLY A 134 -10.22 20.77 0.66
CA GLY A 134 -10.27 19.94 1.86
C GLY A 134 -9.32 18.74 1.80
N ALA A 135 -8.30 18.82 0.95
CA ALA A 135 -7.33 17.77 0.69
C ALA A 135 -5.88 18.24 0.98
N ALA A 136 -5.66 19.27 1.80
CA ALA A 136 -4.30 19.79 2.02
C ALA A 136 -3.36 18.89 2.78
N PHE A 137 -3.88 18.13 3.76
CA PHE A 137 -3.06 17.71 4.87
C PHE A 137 -2.51 16.29 4.64
N PRO A 138 -1.26 16.12 4.14
CA PRO A 138 -0.68 14.81 4.03
C PRO A 138 -0.46 14.24 5.44
N ARG A 139 -1.16 13.17 5.78
CA ARG A 139 -0.88 12.38 6.98
C ARG A 139 0.14 11.33 6.59
N PHE A 140 1.35 11.42 7.13
CA PHE A 140 2.40 10.42 6.90
C PHE A 140 2.24 9.15 7.75
N SER A 141 1.15 9.05 8.51
CA SER A 141 0.73 7.84 9.20
C SER A 141 -0.46 7.23 8.47
N PRO A 142 -0.38 5.99 7.97
CA PRO A 142 -1.51 5.37 7.26
C PRO A 142 -2.72 5.15 8.17
N ARG A 143 -2.53 5.09 9.49
CA ARG A 143 -3.63 4.92 10.46
C ARG A 143 -4.52 6.16 10.63
N GLN A 144 -4.08 7.31 10.10
CA GLN A 144 -4.79 8.60 10.19
C GLN A 144 -5.22 9.11 8.82
N ALA A 145 -4.98 8.34 7.75
CA ALA A 145 -5.25 8.74 6.40
C ALA A 145 -6.46 7.97 5.87
N ASP A 146 -7.27 8.67 5.08
CA ASP A 146 -8.47 8.12 4.44
C ASP A 146 -8.21 7.85 2.96
N VAL A 147 -7.32 8.61 2.31
CA VAL A 147 -7.02 8.47 0.87
C VAL A 147 -5.58 8.06 0.67
N LEU A 148 -5.33 6.91 0.05
CA LEU A 148 -4.02 6.47 -0.39
C LEU A 148 -3.77 6.97 -1.81
N ILE A 149 -2.84 7.91 -1.99
CA ILE A 149 -2.45 8.38 -3.32
C ILE A 149 -1.13 7.71 -3.68
N VAL A 150 -1.16 6.83 -4.67
CA VAL A 150 0.05 6.16 -5.14
C VAL A 150 0.62 6.94 -6.31
N VAL A 151 1.78 7.53 -6.09
CA VAL A 151 2.37 8.54 -6.97
C VAL A 151 3.65 8.01 -7.61
N GLY A 152 3.53 7.53 -8.85
CA GLY A 152 4.66 7.05 -9.64
C GLY A 152 4.72 5.53 -9.84
N THR A 153 5.89 5.01 -10.19
CA THR A 153 6.09 3.60 -10.54
C THR A 153 6.20 2.72 -9.30
N ILE A 154 5.63 1.51 -9.36
CA ILE A 154 5.72 0.52 -8.29
C ILE A 154 6.60 -0.64 -8.77
N SER A 155 7.70 -0.87 -8.05
CA SER A 155 8.53 -2.04 -8.27
C SER A 155 8.00 -3.26 -7.51
N HIS A 156 8.27 -4.47 -8.00
CA HIS A 156 7.94 -5.70 -7.28
C HIS A 156 8.55 -5.75 -5.86
N LYS A 157 9.67 -5.05 -5.64
CA LYS A 157 10.31 -4.96 -4.33
C LYS A 157 9.52 -4.12 -3.34
N ILE A 158 8.90 -3.02 -3.79
CA ILE A 158 8.13 -2.11 -2.92
C ILE A 158 6.64 -2.51 -2.83
N ALA A 159 6.14 -3.29 -3.78
CA ALA A 159 4.78 -3.84 -3.78
C ALA A 159 4.29 -4.38 -2.42
N PRO A 160 5.02 -5.26 -1.71
CA PRO A 160 4.56 -5.77 -0.41
C PRO A 160 4.53 -4.71 0.69
N VAL A 161 5.30 -3.62 0.57
CA VAL A 161 5.24 -2.50 1.51
C VAL A 161 3.97 -1.70 1.27
N LEU A 162 3.63 -1.45 0.00
CA LEU A 162 2.40 -0.77 -0.37
C LEU A 162 1.16 -1.53 0.13
N THR A 163 1.10 -2.84 -0.06
CA THR A 163 -0.02 -3.66 0.45
C THR A 163 -0.17 -3.54 1.96
N ARG A 164 0.94 -3.60 2.72
CA ARG A 164 0.89 -3.42 4.18
C ARG A 164 0.42 -2.03 4.60
N VAL A 165 0.82 -0.98 3.88
CA VAL A 165 0.36 0.39 4.13
C VAL A 165 -1.16 0.46 3.95
N TYR A 166 -1.68 -0.10 2.85
CA TYR A 166 -3.11 -0.15 2.58
C TYR A 166 -3.90 -0.97 3.62
N GLU A 167 -3.34 -2.08 4.10
CA GLU A 167 -3.94 -2.90 5.16
C GLU A 167 -3.99 -2.18 6.52
N GLN A 168 -3.04 -1.28 6.78
CA GLN A 168 -2.99 -0.51 8.03
C GLN A 168 -3.97 0.67 8.07
N MET A 169 -4.53 1.06 6.93
CA MET A 169 -5.53 2.12 6.84
C MET A 169 -6.89 1.64 7.36
N THR A 170 -7.54 2.52 8.13
CA THR A 170 -8.89 2.30 8.65
C THR A 170 -9.94 2.44 7.55
N GLU A 171 -11.05 1.74 7.70
CA GLU A 171 -12.25 1.95 6.88
C GLU A 171 -12.97 3.22 7.38
N PRO A 172 -13.44 4.14 6.52
CA PRO A 172 -13.47 4.14 5.05
C PRO A 172 -12.14 4.58 4.41
N LYS A 173 -11.73 3.91 3.33
CA LYS A 173 -10.52 4.27 2.60
C LYS A 173 -10.71 4.28 1.09
N TRP A 174 -9.98 5.16 0.42
CA TRP A 174 -9.99 5.29 -1.04
C TRP A 174 -8.57 5.27 -1.62
N VAL A 175 -8.43 4.80 -2.84
CA VAL A 175 -7.14 4.71 -3.53
C VAL A 175 -7.17 5.49 -4.84
N ILE A 176 -6.20 6.39 -5.01
CA ILE A 176 -5.97 7.12 -6.26
C ILE A 176 -4.67 6.63 -6.89
N ALA A 177 -4.73 6.20 -8.15
CA ALA A 177 -3.56 5.94 -8.97
C ALA A 177 -3.14 7.23 -9.70
N PHE A 178 -1.95 7.74 -9.38
CA PHE A 178 -1.43 8.99 -9.93
C PHE A 178 -0.33 8.70 -10.95
N GLY A 179 -0.67 8.87 -12.23
CA GLY A 179 0.24 8.76 -13.36
C GLY A 179 0.19 7.39 -14.04
N VAL A 180 0.68 7.35 -15.29
CA VAL A 180 0.58 6.16 -16.17
C VAL A 180 1.33 4.95 -15.61
N CYS A 181 2.46 5.18 -14.92
CA CYS A 181 3.27 4.10 -14.34
C CYS A 181 2.49 3.32 -13.29
N THR A 182 1.61 3.98 -12.54
CA THR A 182 0.77 3.35 -11.51
C THR A 182 -0.49 2.76 -12.12
N CYS A 183 -1.11 3.44 -13.09
CA CYS A 183 -2.33 2.99 -13.73
C CYS A 183 -2.13 1.70 -14.56
N THR A 184 -1.04 1.63 -15.33
CA THR A 184 -0.85 0.56 -16.34
C THR A 184 0.54 -0.08 -16.32
N GLY A 185 1.48 0.40 -15.48
CA GLY A 185 2.91 0.13 -15.61
C GLY A 185 3.63 1.16 -16.48
N GLY A 186 2.89 1.90 -17.30
CA GLY A 186 3.41 2.99 -18.14
C GLY A 186 4.29 2.46 -19.26
N PHE A 187 5.41 3.15 -19.52
CA PHE A 187 6.40 2.72 -20.52
C PHE A 187 7.37 1.64 -19.99
N TYR A 188 7.22 1.22 -18.74
CA TYR A 188 8.07 0.21 -18.13
C TYR A 188 7.49 -1.19 -18.35
N ASP A 189 7.72 -1.77 -19.53
CA ASP A 189 7.51 -3.21 -19.76
C ASP A 189 8.78 -3.99 -19.40
N ASN A 190 9.03 -4.15 -18.09
CA ASN A 190 10.20 -4.85 -17.60
C ASN A 190 9.91 -5.72 -16.36
N TYR A 191 10.88 -6.55 -16.01
CA TYR A 191 10.77 -7.53 -14.91
C TYR A 191 10.73 -6.91 -13.50
N ALA A 192 11.06 -5.63 -13.35
CA ALA A 192 11.20 -4.97 -12.06
C ALA A 192 9.94 -4.20 -11.65
N THR A 193 9.12 -3.78 -12.61
CA THR A 193 7.94 -2.93 -12.40
C THR A 193 6.64 -3.71 -12.51
N VAL A 194 5.69 -3.38 -11.63
CA VAL A 194 4.34 -3.94 -11.64
C VAL A 194 3.53 -3.29 -12.77
N GLN A 195 2.87 -4.12 -13.58
CA GLN A 195 1.99 -3.67 -14.68
C GLN A 195 0.61 -3.26 -14.16
N GLY A 196 0.58 -2.13 -13.44
CA GLY A 196 -0.64 -1.58 -12.86
C GLY A 196 -0.85 -1.96 -11.40
N ILE A 197 -1.25 -0.98 -10.60
CA ILE A 197 -1.50 -1.15 -9.16
C ILE A 197 -2.72 -2.02 -8.84
N ASP A 198 -3.63 -2.18 -9.80
CA ASP A 198 -4.85 -2.99 -9.69
C ASP A 198 -4.57 -4.46 -9.36
N THR A 199 -3.37 -4.91 -9.70
CA THR A 199 -2.89 -6.26 -9.37
C THR A 199 -2.65 -6.45 -7.86
N LEU A 200 -2.49 -5.36 -7.10
CA LEU A 200 -2.13 -5.38 -5.68
C LEU A 200 -3.27 -4.90 -4.78
N ILE A 201 -3.87 -3.76 -5.12
CA ILE A 201 -4.91 -3.11 -4.31
C ILE A 201 -6.01 -2.54 -5.22
N PRO A 202 -7.27 -2.49 -4.76
CA PRO A 202 -8.34 -1.91 -5.53
C PRO A 202 -8.14 -0.40 -5.68
N VAL A 203 -8.31 0.11 -6.88
CA VAL A 203 -8.19 1.55 -7.19
C VAL A 203 -9.56 2.15 -7.43
N ASP A 204 -9.79 3.34 -6.86
CA ASP A 204 -11.04 4.06 -7.05
C ASP A 204 -11.02 4.98 -8.27
N ILE A 205 -9.89 5.65 -8.49
CA ILE A 205 -9.71 6.67 -9.53
C ILE A 205 -8.31 6.57 -10.13
N TYR A 206 -8.26 6.70 -11.45
CA TYR A 206 -7.04 6.76 -12.23
C TYR A 206 -6.84 8.17 -12.78
N ILE A 207 -5.67 8.75 -12.55
CA ILE A 207 -5.28 10.05 -13.09
C ILE A 207 -4.23 9.80 -14.18
N PRO A 208 -4.60 9.91 -15.46
CA PRO A 208 -3.67 9.68 -16.56
C PRO A 208 -2.66 10.83 -16.69
N GLY A 209 -1.39 10.48 -16.93
CA GLY A 209 -0.31 11.43 -17.25
C GLY A 209 1.09 10.97 -16.86
N CYS A 210 2.13 11.61 -17.42
CA CYS A 210 3.53 11.23 -17.21
C CYS A 210 4.51 12.43 -17.25
N PRO A 211 4.48 13.34 -16.25
CA PRO A 211 3.56 13.41 -15.13
C PRO A 211 2.21 14.07 -15.50
N PRO A 212 1.12 13.80 -14.78
CA PRO A 212 -0.20 14.40 -15.05
C PRO A 212 -0.23 15.88 -14.70
N ARG A 213 -0.76 16.75 -15.58
CA ARG A 213 -0.82 18.19 -15.27
C ARG A 213 -1.61 18.47 -13.98
N PRO A 214 -1.30 19.56 -13.24
CA PRO A 214 -1.91 19.82 -11.95
C PRO A 214 -3.44 19.92 -12.01
N GLU A 215 -3.96 20.48 -13.10
CA GLU A 215 -5.41 20.62 -13.30
C GLU A 215 -6.09 19.26 -13.44
N THR A 216 -5.42 18.30 -14.08
CA THR A 216 -5.92 16.92 -14.21
C THR A 216 -5.95 16.23 -12.86
N VAL A 217 -4.97 16.51 -11.99
CA VAL A 217 -4.93 15.99 -10.63
C VAL A 217 -6.09 16.53 -9.80
N ILE A 218 -6.30 17.85 -9.84
CA ILE A 218 -7.44 18.50 -9.15
C ILE A 218 -8.75 17.89 -9.63
N GLN A 219 -8.91 17.72 -10.95
CA GLN A 219 -10.10 17.09 -11.51
C GLN A 219 -10.30 15.66 -10.98
N GLY A 220 -9.23 14.86 -10.88
CA GLY A 220 -9.28 13.53 -10.29
C GLY A 220 -9.75 13.53 -8.83
N ILE A 221 -9.30 14.52 -8.03
CA ILE A 221 -9.76 14.69 -6.64
C ILE A 221 -11.23 15.12 -6.60
N MET A 222 -11.66 16.03 -7.47
CA MET A 222 -13.07 16.44 -7.57
C MET A 222 -13.97 15.25 -7.97
N MET A 223 -13.50 14.38 -8.86
CA MET A 223 -14.19 13.12 -9.19
C MET A 223 -14.28 12.19 -7.97
N LEU A 224 -13.23 12.13 -7.13
CA LEU A 224 -13.28 11.34 -5.89
C LEU A 224 -14.36 11.86 -4.96
N GLN A 225 -14.38 13.18 -4.78
CA GLN A 225 -15.36 13.86 -3.96
C GLN A 225 -16.79 13.61 -4.43
N GLU A 226 -17.04 13.65 -5.74
CA GLU A 226 -18.34 13.30 -6.30
C GLU A 226 -18.71 11.83 -6.09
N LYS A 227 -17.74 10.92 -6.19
CA LYS A 227 -17.92 9.49 -5.89
C LYS A 227 -18.31 9.29 -4.42
N ILE A 228 -17.61 9.94 -3.49
CA ILE A 228 -17.89 9.88 -2.05
C ILE A 228 -19.28 10.43 -1.73
N GLN A 229 -19.68 11.54 -2.36
CA GLN A 229 -21.00 12.14 -2.14
C GLN A 229 -22.16 11.24 -2.60
N LYS A 230 -21.95 10.47 -3.68
CA LYS A 230 -22.97 9.55 -4.24
C LYS A 230 -22.98 8.19 -3.53
N GLN A 231 -21.90 7.84 -2.83
CA GLN A 231 -21.79 6.58 -2.11
C GLN A 231 -22.78 6.57 -0.93
N ARG A 232 -23.49 5.45 -0.74
CA ARG A 232 -24.29 5.23 0.47
C ARG A 232 -23.34 5.06 1.64
N GLN A 233 -23.53 5.86 2.70
CA GLN A 233 -22.60 5.86 3.81
C GLN A 233 -22.96 4.71 4.73
N GLU A 234 -22.07 3.72 4.84
CA GLU A 234 -22.24 2.66 5.83
C GLU A 234 -21.62 3.14 7.14
N TYR A 235 -22.47 3.27 8.14
CA TYR A 235 -22.20 3.76 9.48
C TYR A 235 -22.78 2.82 10.53
#